data_AF-A0A7J6UGE5-F1
#
_entry.id   AF-A0A7J6UGE5-F1
#
_cell.length_a   1.000
_cell.length_b   1.000
_cell.length_c   1.000
_cell.angle_alpha   90.00
_cell.angle_beta   90.00
_cell.angle_gamma   90.00
#
_symmetry.space_group_name_H-M   'P 1'
#
loop_
_entity.id
_entity.type
_entity.pdbx_description
1 polymer ?
#
loop_
_entity_poly.entity_id
_entity_poly.type
_entity_poly.pdbx_seq_one_letter_code
_entity_poly.pdbx_strand_id
1 'polypeptide(L)'
;MEQHKALIVGKLSEGITMEEVARHRTPNDCWVVINGEVLDVTEYLEEHPGGELSISAFGGTDCSLEYNTVHAKGLIQETCPQCVLGKLQVPQKRKKKKAKKSGGLGMDEVAKHNTKEDCWVVVNGFVLAVTPFLTEHPGGPEAILRYAGQDATEEWNMIHSFEVLQQYGSKYIVGKLGEPMGGTTEPGLTVEEVAKHNSKKDCWVIVNGMVYNLTDWLPLHPGGETVILTYAGKDASDEWNMIHPADTIEKYGKKYELGPVALGETEGAAADVLDEEEVAKHNTEGDCWIIIDGIVYDVTKWLPIHPGGVAAILAYAGKDGTEQFDMIHPEGTMAKYGKAYYVGELV
;
A
#
# COMPACT_ATOMS: atom_id res chain seq x y z
N MET A 1 -53.74 -13.74 -1.40
CA MET A 1 -52.78 -14.79 -1.83
C MET A 1 -51.41 -14.29 -1.39
N GLU A 2 -51.02 -14.33 -0.11
CA GLU A 2 -50.78 -15.53 0.70
C GLU A 2 -49.91 -16.57 -0.02
N GLN A 3 -48.67 -16.19 -0.31
CA GLN A 3 -47.48 -17.04 -0.52
C GLN A 3 -46.35 -16.04 -0.80
N HIS A 4 -45.67 -15.53 0.22
CA HIS A 4 -44.22 -15.75 0.37
C HIS A 4 -43.78 -15.39 1.81
N LYS A 5 -44.57 -15.78 2.81
CA LYS A 5 -44.31 -15.51 4.24
C LYS A 5 -43.59 -16.65 4.98
N ALA A 6 -42.90 -17.54 4.29
CA ALA A 6 -42.27 -18.69 4.95
C ALA A 6 -40.96 -19.13 4.29
N LEU A 7 -39.86 -18.53 4.73
CA LEU A 7 -38.57 -19.20 4.85
C LEU A 7 -37.69 -18.53 5.92
N ILE A 8 -38.28 -18.33 7.10
CA ILE A 8 -37.53 -18.23 8.35
C ILE A 8 -37.77 -19.54 9.10
N VAL A 9 -36.94 -20.57 8.86
CA VAL A 9 -36.59 -21.56 9.90
C VAL A 9 -35.25 -22.20 9.55
N GLY A 10 -34.19 -21.76 10.22
CA GLY A 10 -32.86 -22.35 10.12
C GLY A 10 -31.83 -21.73 11.06
N LYS A 11 -32.13 -21.68 12.37
CA LYS A 11 -31.27 -21.18 13.48
C LYS A 11 -30.97 -19.67 13.50
N LEU A 12 -31.88 -18.91 14.11
CA LEU A 12 -31.53 -17.64 14.78
C LEU A 12 -30.75 -17.95 16.07
N SER A 13 -29.41 -17.80 16.06
CA SER A 13 -28.65 -17.52 17.29
C SER A 13 -27.21 -16.99 17.14
N GLU A 14 -26.68 -16.61 15.95
CA GLU A 14 -25.29 -16.11 15.88
C GLU A 14 -25.07 -14.74 15.20
N GLY A 15 -26.08 -14.11 14.60
CA GLY A 15 -25.94 -12.79 13.94
C GLY A 15 -25.60 -12.90 12.45
N ILE A 16 -25.65 -11.78 11.71
CA ILE A 16 -25.48 -11.75 10.24
C ILE A 16 -24.01 -11.43 9.93
N THR A 17 -23.35 -12.18 9.05
CA THR A 17 -21.91 -11.97 8.73
C THR A 17 -21.71 -11.10 7.50
N MET A 18 -20.54 -10.48 7.33
CA MET A 18 -20.24 -9.71 6.11
C MET A 18 -20.21 -10.59 4.86
N GLU A 19 -19.81 -11.86 4.99
CA GLU A 19 -19.85 -12.83 3.91
C GLU A 19 -21.27 -13.14 3.44
N GLU A 20 -22.25 -13.04 4.35
CA GLU A 20 -23.67 -13.14 3.98
C GLU A 20 -24.13 -11.86 3.28
N VAL A 21 -23.86 -10.69 3.88
CA VAL A 21 -24.26 -9.39 3.30
C VAL A 21 -23.76 -9.23 1.86
N ALA A 22 -22.50 -9.61 1.58
CA ALA A 22 -21.89 -9.53 0.25
C ALA A 22 -22.61 -10.32 -0.86
N ARG A 23 -23.52 -11.24 -0.52
CA ARG A 23 -24.34 -11.98 -1.49
C ARG A 23 -25.50 -11.16 -2.04
N HIS A 24 -25.94 -10.13 -1.31
CA HIS A 24 -27.11 -9.30 -1.60
C HIS A 24 -26.67 -7.93 -2.16
N ARG A 25 -26.23 -7.93 -3.42
CA ARG A 25 -25.54 -6.78 -4.06
C ARG A 25 -26.21 -6.24 -5.33
N THR A 26 -27.46 -6.61 -5.60
CA THR A 26 -28.15 -6.23 -6.84
C THR A 26 -29.37 -5.36 -6.51
N PRO A 27 -29.87 -4.52 -7.42
CA PRO A 27 -31.06 -3.71 -7.14
C PRO A 27 -32.30 -4.51 -6.70
N ASN A 28 -32.41 -5.78 -7.12
CA ASN A 28 -33.52 -6.66 -6.73
C ASN A 28 -33.21 -7.54 -5.51
N ASP A 29 -32.03 -7.36 -4.91
CA ASP A 29 -31.54 -8.09 -3.73
C ASP A 29 -30.34 -7.31 -3.15
N CYS A 30 -30.63 -6.25 -2.40
CA CYS A 30 -29.68 -5.22 -1.99
C CYS A 30 -29.64 -5.07 -0.47
N TRP A 31 -28.59 -5.57 0.18
CA TRP A 31 -28.35 -5.36 1.60
C TRP A 31 -27.17 -4.44 1.83
N VAL A 32 -27.21 -3.64 2.88
CA VAL A 32 -26.12 -2.74 3.29
C VAL A 32 -25.88 -2.84 4.78
N VAL A 33 -24.66 -2.59 5.22
CA VAL A 33 -24.36 -2.39 6.65
C VAL A 33 -24.21 -0.91 6.95
N ILE A 34 -24.94 -0.45 7.95
CA ILE A 34 -24.86 0.92 8.45
C ILE A 34 -24.78 0.89 9.98
N ASN A 35 -23.69 1.41 10.52
CA ASN A 35 -23.39 1.51 11.94
C ASN A 35 -23.50 0.15 12.67
N GLY A 36 -23.10 -0.93 12.00
CA GLY A 36 -23.15 -2.30 12.52
C GLY A 36 -24.54 -2.95 12.49
N GLU A 37 -25.53 -2.31 11.88
CA GLU A 37 -26.83 -2.91 11.55
C GLU A 37 -26.84 -3.32 10.07
N VAL A 38 -27.38 -4.50 9.79
CA VAL A 38 -27.60 -4.99 8.42
C VAL A 38 -29.01 -4.62 8.02
N LEU A 39 -29.15 -3.97 6.87
CA LEU A 39 -30.41 -3.52 6.32
C LEU A 39 -30.65 -4.20 4.97
N ASP A 40 -31.87 -4.70 4.76
CA ASP A 40 -32.41 -4.99 3.43
C ASP A 40 -33.07 -3.72 2.89
N VAL A 41 -32.46 -3.12 1.89
CA VAL A 41 -32.90 -1.87 1.29
C VAL A 41 -33.53 -2.08 -0.08
N THR A 42 -33.68 -3.33 -0.53
CA THR A 42 -34.16 -3.71 -1.87
C THR A 42 -35.41 -2.91 -2.29
N GLU A 43 -36.46 -2.97 -1.48
CA GLU A 43 -37.73 -2.28 -1.76
C GLU A 43 -37.68 -0.77 -1.47
N TYR A 44 -36.68 -0.31 -0.71
CA TYR A 44 -36.51 1.10 -0.33
C TYR A 44 -35.68 1.88 -1.36
N LEU A 45 -35.00 1.22 -2.30
CA LEU A 45 -34.16 1.87 -3.30
C LEU A 45 -34.95 2.91 -4.13
N GLU A 46 -36.18 2.57 -4.54
CA GLU A 46 -37.02 3.47 -5.34
C GLU A 46 -37.61 4.63 -4.52
N GLU A 47 -37.80 4.42 -3.21
CA GLU A 47 -38.36 5.42 -2.29
C GLU A 47 -37.29 6.37 -1.73
N HIS A 48 -36.01 6.05 -1.92
CA HIS A 48 -34.91 6.84 -1.40
C HIS A 48 -34.87 8.23 -2.07
N PRO A 49 -34.84 9.34 -1.30
CA PRO A 49 -34.85 10.71 -1.86
C PRO A 49 -33.67 11.06 -2.78
N GLY A 50 -32.54 10.34 -2.66
CA GLY A 50 -31.38 10.47 -3.55
C GLY A 50 -31.51 9.68 -4.86
N GLY A 51 -32.53 8.83 -4.98
CA GLY A 51 -32.72 7.88 -6.07
C GLY A 51 -32.02 6.53 -5.83
N GLU A 52 -32.40 5.53 -6.62
CA GLU A 52 -31.97 4.13 -6.52
C GLU A 52 -30.43 3.96 -6.52
N LEU A 53 -29.73 4.72 -7.36
CA LEU A 53 -28.27 4.65 -7.49
C LEU A 53 -27.52 5.13 -6.24
N SER A 54 -28.14 5.96 -5.40
CA SER A 54 -27.50 6.47 -4.18
C SER A 54 -27.27 5.38 -3.12
N ILE A 55 -27.97 4.25 -3.22
CA ILE A 55 -27.84 3.14 -2.28
C ILE A 55 -27.39 1.86 -2.99
N SER A 56 -27.92 1.56 -4.18
CA SER A 56 -27.62 0.31 -4.89
C SER A 56 -26.13 0.13 -5.24
N ALA A 57 -25.38 1.23 -5.39
CA ALA A 57 -23.92 1.19 -5.57
C ALA A 57 -23.17 0.59 -4.35
N PHE A 58 -23.81 0.55 -3.18
CA PHE A 58 -23.27 0.03 -1.92
C PHE A 58 -23.84 -1.34 -1.54
N GLY A 59 -24.62 -1.97 -2.42
CA GLY A 59 -25.18 -3.30 -2.18
C GLY A 59 -24.08 -4.32 -1.87
N GLY A 60 -24.25 -5.03 -0.76
CA GLY A 60 -23.34 -6.04 -0.26
C GLY A 60 -22.16 -5.50 0.57
N THR A 61 -22.13 -4.21 0.91
CA THR A 61 -21.01 -3.58 1.62
C THR A 61 -21.42 -2.95 2.96
N ASP A 62 -20.41 -2.59 3.75
CA ASP A 62 -20.59 -1.65 4.86
C ASP A 62 -20.38 -0.23 4.32
N CYS A 63 -21.45 0.56 4.33
CA CYS A 63 -21.47 1.94 3.85
C CYS A 63 -21.74 2.93 5.00
N SER A 64 -21.38 2.55 6.23
CA SER A 64 -21.55 3.38 7.42
C SER A 64 -20.90 4.75 7.26
N LEU A 65 -19.73 4.81 6.63
CA LEU A 65 -19.00 6.06 6.43
C LEU A 65 -19.77 6.99 5.49
N GLU A 66 -20.10 6.51 4.30
CA GLU A 66 -20.82 7.25 3.26
C GLU A 66 -22.20 7.69 3.77
N TYR A 67 -22.92 6.78 4.43
CA TYR A 67 -24.20 7.09 5.05
C TYR A 67 -24.08 8.24 6.06
N ASN A 68 -23.10 8.19 6.96
CA ASN A 68 -22.93 9.20 8.02
C ASN A 68 -22.46 10.57 7.49
N THR A 69 -21.94 10.66 6.27
CA THR A 69 -21.56 11.96 5.67
C THR A 69 -22.76 12.78 5.19
N VAL A 70 -23.86 12.12 4.85
CA VAL A 70 -25.03 12.78 4.24
C VAL A 70 -26.33 12.57 5.03
N HIS A 71 -26.33 11.68 6.03
CA HIS A 71 -27.50 11.40 6.87
C HIS A 71 -27.22 11.62 8.36
N ALA A 72 -28.24 12.09 9.08
CA ALA A 72 -28.16 12.24 10.52
C ALA A 72 -28.17 10.88 11.24
N LYS A 73 -27.49 10.82 12.39
CA LYS A 73 -27.54 9.67 13.29
C LYS A 73 -28.99 9.42 13.74
N GLY A 74 -29.46 8.18 13.63
CA GLY A 74 -30.83 7.79 14.01
C GLY A 74 -31.87 7.86 12.90
N LEU A 75 -31.53 8.42 11.72
CA LEU A 75 -32.49 8.58 10.62
C LEU A 75 -33.05 7.24 10.13
N ILE A 76 -32.24 6.17 10.06
CA ILE A 76 -32.70 4.81 9.72
C ILE A 76 -33.88 4.36 10.58
N GLN A 77 -33.82 4.58 11.89
CA GLN A 77 -34.87 4.16 12.81
C GLN A 77 -36.16 4.98 12.65
N GLU A 78 -36.05 6.18 12.07
CA GLU A 78 -37.19 7.07 11.81
C GLU A 78 -37.80 6.84 10.41
N THR A 79 -36.98 6.59 9.39
CA THR A 79 -37.42 6.54 7.98
C THR A 79 -37.59 5.13 7.43
N CYS A 80 -36.78 4.17 7.87
CA CYS A 80 -36.83 2.80 7.36
C CYS A 80 -36.52 1.73 8.43
N PRO A 81 -37.18 1.75 9.61
CA PRO A 81 -36.94 0.73 10.64
C PRO A 81 -37.27 -0.69 10.17
N GLN A 82 -38.16 -0.84 9.20
CA GLN A 82 -38.52 -2.13 8.58
C GLN A 82 -37.39 -2.75 7.76
N CYS A 83 -36.41 -1.94 7.30
CA CYS A 83 -35.27 -2.43 6.53
C CYS A 83 -34.25 -3.15 7.42
N VAL A 84 -34.25 -2.90 8.73
CA VAL A 84 -33.24 -3.47 9.64
C VAL A 84 -33.48 -4.96 9.86
N LEU A 85 -32.57 -5.80 9.37
CA LEU A 85 -32.58 -7.26 9.53
C LEU A 85 -31.97 -7.71 10.87
N GLY A 86 -31.02 -6.93 11.40
CA GLY A 86 -30.35 -7.24 12.66
C GLY A 86 -28.94 -6.66 12.75
N LYS A 87 -28.17 -7.10 13.74
CA LYS A 87 -26.77 -6.65 13.92
C LYS A 87 -25.80 -7.52 13.15
N LEU A 88 -24.75 -6.87 12.63
CA LEU A 88 -23.59 -7.53 12.07
C LEU A 88 -22.86 -8.32 13.16
N GLN A 89 -22.65 -9.61 12.92
CA GLN A 89 -21.81 -10.48 13.72
C GLN A 89 -20.34 -10.16 13.42
N VAL A 90 -19.72 -9.46 14.36
CA VAL A 90 -18.26 -9.32 14.40
C VAL A 90 -17.71 -10.54 15.16
N PRO A 91 -16.71 -11.27 14.64
CA PRO A 91 -16.15 -12.43 15.33
C PRO A 91 -15.68 -12.05 16.74
N GLN A 92 -16.33 -12.59 17.79
CA GLN A 92 -15.86 -12.40 19.15
C GLN A 92 -14.48 -13.05 19.32
N LYS A 93 -13.50 -12.29 19.84
CA LYS A 93 -12.17 -12.79 20.23
C LYS A 93 -12.33 -14.08 21.04
N ARG A 94 -12.00 -15.22 20.42
CA ARG A 94 -11.96 -16.54 21.08
C ARG A 94 -11.06 -16.46 22.32
N LYS A 95 -11.56 -16.90 23.48
CA LYS A 95 -10.72 -17.07 24.69
C LYS A 95 -9.52 -17.95 24.35
N LYS A 96 -8.31 -17.39 24.50
CA LYS A 96 -7.03 -18.03 24.15
C LYS A 96 -6.89 -19.39 24.85
N LYS A 97 -7.00 -20.49 24.09
CA LYS A 97 -6.18 -21.69 24.39
C LYS A 97 -4.73 -21.28 24.12
N LYS A 98 -3.78 -21.65 24.99
CA LYS A 98 -2.35 -21.36 24.81
C LYS A 98 -1.92 -21.79 23.40
N ALA A 99 -1.80 -20.82 22.50
CA ALA A 99 -1.35 -21.02 21.15
C ALA A 99 0.17 -21.20 21.17
N LYS A 100 0.63 -22.20 20.43
CA LYS A 100 2.04 -22.38 20.11
C LYS A 100 2.49 -21.13 19.34
N LYS A 101 3.55 -20.48 19.82
CA LYS A 101 4.09 -19.22 19.30
C LYS A 101 4.44 -19.40 17.81
N SER A 102 3.61 -18.89 16.90
CA SER A 102 3.98 -18.70 15.49
C SER A 102 4.48 -17.26 15.33
N GLY A 103 5.67 -17.10 14.76
CA GLY A 103 6.42 -15.83 14.70
C GLY A 103 5.87 -14.82 13.70
N GLY A 104 4.63 -14.39 13.88
CA GLY A 104 3.99 -13.30 13.11
C GLY A 104 4.45 -11.91 13.56
N LEU A 105 4.53 -10.96 12.62
CA LEU A 105 4.62 -9.52 12.88
C LEU A 105 3.34 -9.09 13.61
N GLY A 106 3.45 -8.88 14.91
CA GLY A 106 2.32 -8.56 15.79
C GLY A 106 2.33 -7.10 16.21
N MET A 107 1.18 -6.62 16.72
CA MET A 107 1.10 -5.26 17.30
C MET A 107 2.10 -5.05 18.45
N ASP A 108 2.50 -6.11 19.14
CA ASP A 108 3.55 -6.05 20.18
C ASP A 108 4.92 -5.65 19.59
N GLU A 109 5.19 -5.96 18.33
CA GLU A 109 6.39 -5.51 17.61
C GLU A 109 6.23 -4.07 17.14
N VAL A 110 5.11 -3.77 16.46
CA VAL A 110 4.80 -2.42 15.95
C VAL A 110 4.87 -1.38 17.08
N ALA A 111 4.34 -1.71 18.26
CA ALA A 111 4.33 -0.81 19.42
C ALA A 111 5.72 -0.41 19.95
N LYS A 112 6.79 -1.11 19.55
CA LYS A 112 8.17 -0.73 19.89
C LYS A 112 8.68 0.44 19.06
N HIS A 113 8.16 0.61 17.86
CA HIS A 113 8.54 1.63 16.88
C HIS A 113 7.59 2.83 16.99
N ASN A 114 7.73 3.58 18.07
CA ASN A 114 6.77 4.62 18.49
C ASN A 114 7.39 6.02 18.70
N THR A 115 8.58 6.27 18.16
CA THR A 115 9.29 7.56 18.30
C THR A 115 9.43 8.26 16.96
N LYS A 116 9.93 9.51 16.97
CA LYS A 116 10.15 10.27 15.74
C LYS A 116 11.30 9.70 14.91
N GLU A 117 12.28 9.09 15.57
CA GLU A 117 13.44 8.46 14.96
C GLU A 117 13.16 6.99 14.57
N ASP A 118 12.04 6.42 15.05
CA ASP A 118 11.62 5.05 14.79
C ASP A 118 10.09 4.94 14.88
N CYS A 119 9.41 5.24 13.77
CA CYS A 119 7.95 5.38 13.69
C CYS A 119 7.36 4.36 12.72
N TRP A 120 6.60 3.40 13.25
CA TRP A 120 5.80 2.49 12.45
C TRP A 120 4.32 2.72 12.67
N VAL A 121 3.51 2.47 11.64
CA VAL A 121 2.06 2.55 11.71
C VAL A 121 1.44 1.34 11.00
N VAL A 122 0.25 0.91 11.42
CA VAL A 122 -0.56 -0.03 10.64
C VAL A 122 -1.61 0.72 9.85
N VAL A 123 -1.71 0.45 8.54
CA VAL A 123 -2.76 0.99 7.68
C VAL A 123 -3.34 -0.14 6.83
N ASN A 124 -4.64 -0.37 6.95
CA ASN A 124 -5.37 -1.42 6.24
C ASN A 124 -4.72 -2.82 6.42
N GLY A 125 -4.19 -3.08 7.60
CA GLY A 125 -3.50 -4.33 7.96
C GLY A 125 -2.04 -4.44 7.48
N PHE A 126 -1.55 -3.49 6.67
CA PHE A 126 -0.14 -3.37 6.33
C PHE A 126 0.60 -2.66 7.46
N VAL A 127 1.77 -3.16 7.82
CA VAL A 127 2.69 -2.50 8.74
C VAL A 127 3.65 -1.67 7.91
N LEU A 128 3.75 -0.37 8.19
CA LEU A 128 4.60 0.57 7.46
C LEU A 128 5.65 1.16 8.39
N ALA A 129 6.92 1.12 7.99
CA ALA A 129 8.01 1.86 8.62
C ALA A 129 8.12 3.25 8.00
N VAL A 130 7.45 4.22 8.63
CA VAL A 130 7.19 5.56 8.04
C VAL A 130 8.14 6.64 8.57
N THR A 131 9.13 6.31 9.40
CA THR A 131 10.19 7.25 9.83
C THR A 131 10.71 8.16 8.71
N PRO A 132 11.17 7.63 7.55
CA PRO A 132 11.69 8.46 6.46
C PRO A 132 10.60 9.33 5.77
N PHE A 133 9.32 9.01 5.96
CA PHE A 133 8.21 9.75 5.36
C PHE A 133 7.67 10.88 6.23
N LEU A 134 8.04 10.93 7.51
CA LEU A 134 7.47 11.89 8.47
C LEU A 134 7.62 13.34 7.99
N THR A 135 8.78 13.71 7.47
CA THR A 135 9.07 15.07 6.98
C THR A 135 8.49 15.35 5.60
N GLU A 136 8.24 14.31 4.80
CA GLU A 136 7.63 14.40 3.46
C GLU A 136 6.10 14.45 3.49
N HIS A 137 5.48 14.05 4.60
CA HIS A 137 4.03 13.97 4.70
C HIS A 137 3.37 15.35 4.54
N PRO A 138 2.42 15.55 3.60
CA PRO A 138 1.78 16.85 3.36
C PRO A 138 1.06 17.46 4.56
N GLY A 139 0.59 16.62 5.49
CA GLY A 139 -0.02 17.05 6.75
C GLY A 139 0.99 17.34 7.87
N GLY A 140 2.28 17.27 7.57
CA GLY A 140 3.40 17.35 8.52
C GLY A 140 3.62 16.04 9.31
N PRO A 141 4.78 15.93 9.99
CA PRO A 141 5.17 14.73 10.75
C PRO A 141 4.22 14.44 11.91
N GLU A 142 3.69 15.49 12.56
CA GLU A 142 2.82 15.37 13.73
C GLU A 142 1.51 14.62 13.44
N ALA A 143 1.03 14.66 12.20
CA ALA A 143 -0.17 13.95 11.78
C ALA A 143 0.01 12.42 11.85
N ILE A 144 1.23 11.93 11.57
CA ILE A 144 1.58 10.51 11.62
C ILE A 144 2.05 10.12 13.02
N LEU A 145 2.87 10.96 13.67
CA LEU A 145 3.45 10.67 14.99
C LEU A 145 2.41 10.40 16.09
N ARG A 146 1.20 10.96 15.94
CA ARG A 146 0.07 10.64 16.83
C ARG A 146 -0.27 9.15 16.89
N TYR A 147 0.05 8.41 15.83
CA TYR A 147 -0.21 6.98 15.68
C TYR A 147 1.07 6.14 15.65
N ALA A 148 2.22 6.69 16.04
CA ALA A 148 3.47 5.95 16.12
C ALA A 148 3.29 4.70 17.01
N GLY A 149 3.64 3.54 16.47
CA GLY A 149 3.46 2.23 17.09
C GLY A 149 2.03 1.72 17.18
N GLN A 150 1.08 2.32 16.43
CA GLN A 150 -0.35 2.02 16.51
C GLN A 150 -0.96 1.69 15.14
N ASP A 151 -2.21 1.23 15.16
CA ASP A 151 -3.02 1.07 13.97
C ASP A 151 -3.74 2.39 13.69
N ALA A 152 -3.45 2.98 12.54
CA ALA A 152 -3.97 4.25 12.07
C ALA A 152 -5.03 4.07 10.96
N THR A 153 -5.52 2.85 10.74
CA THR A 153 -6.38 2.52 9.60
C THR A 153 -7.65 3.38 9.55
N GLU A 154 -8.33 3.54 10.68
CA GLU A 154 -9.58 4.31 10.72
C GLU A 154 -9.32 5.77 10.38
N GLU A 155 -8.32 6.39 10.98
CA GLU A 155 -8.01 7.80 10.76
C GLU A 155 -7.37 8.07 9.40
N TRP A 156 -6.58 7.12 8.88
CA TRP A 156 -6.08 7.16 7.50
C TRP A 156 -7.25 7.20 6.51
N ASN A 157 -8.21 6.29 6.65
CA ASN A 157 -9.34 6.16 5.72
C ASN A 157 -10.30 7.36 5.76
N MET A 158 -10.23 8.24 6.77
CA MET A 158 -11.03 9.48 6.82
C MET A 158 -10.52 10.58 5.87
N ILE A 159 -9.24 10.53 5.48
CA ILE A 159 -8.58 11.62 4.75
C ILE A 159 -7.80 11.13 3.52
N HIS A 160 -7.47 9.85 3.46
CA HIS A 160 -6.66 9.24 2.41
C HIS A 160 -7.36 8.01 1.85
N SER A 161 -7.37 7.89 0.52
CA SER A 161 -7.82 6.66 -0.14
C SER A 161 -6.73 5.58 -0.08
N PHE A 162 -7.13 4.34 -0.35
CA PHE A 162 -6.17 3.24 -0.51
C PHE A 162 -5.15 3.51 -1.64
N GLU A 163 -5.52 4.29 -2.67
CA GLU A 163 -4.63 4.67 -3.78
C GLU A 163 -3.45 5.53 -3.29
N VAL A 164 -3.66 6.40 -2.30
CA VAL A 164 -2.58 7.19 -1.69
C VAL A 164 -1.57 6.26 -1.01
N LEU A 165 -2.04 5.19 -0.37
CA LEU A 165 -1.17 4.18 0.23
C LEU A 165 -0.36 3.43 -0.83
N GLN A 166 -0.97 3.10 -1.97
CA GLN A 166 -0.27 2.45 -3.09
C GLN A 166 0.79 3.36 -3.71
N GLN A 167 0.47 4.64 -3.92
CA GLN A 167 1.34 5.58 -4.60
C GLN A 167 2.51 6.07 -3.73
N TYR A 168 2.27 6.29 -2.43
CA TYR A 168 3.25 6.91 -1.54
C TYR A 168 3.72 6.00 -0.40
N GLY A 169 2.87 5.06 0.03
CA GLY A 169 3.10 4.19 1.19
C GLY A 169 3.74 2.84 0.86
N SER A 170 3.65 2.37 -0.39
CA SER A 170 4.09 1.04 -0.82
C SER A 170 5.55 0.74 -0.49
N LYS A 171 6.45 1.71 -0.71
CA LYS A 171 7.89 1.62 -0.37
C LYS A 171 8.17 1.49 1.13
N TYR A 172 7.21 1.80 1.99
CA TYR A 172 7.37 1.77 3.44
C TYR A 172 6.75 0.53 4.08
N ILE A 173 6.05 -0.32 3.32
CA ILE A 173 5.43 -1.53 3.85
C ILE A 173 6.50 -2.55 4.25
N VAL A 174 6.54 -2.93 5.53
CA VAL A 174 7.46 -3.93 6.10
C VAL A 174 6.81 -5.29 6.34
N GLY A 175 5.49 -5.40 6.17
CA GLY A 175 4.78 -6.66 6.26
C GLY A 175 3.28 -6.48 6.50
N LYS A 176 2.61 -7.59 6.81
CA LYS A 176 1.18 -7.60 7.13
C LYS A 176 0.95 -8.12 8.55
N LEU A 177 0.04 -7.47 9.27
CA LEU A 177 -0.22 -7.78 10.66
C LEU A 177 -0.72 -9.22 10.83
N GLY A 178 -0.07 -9.99 11.70
CA GLY A 178 -0.37 -11.39 11.96
C GLY A 178 0.31 -12.39 11.02
N GLU A 179 0.99 -11.91 9.97
CA GLU A 179 1.81 -12.72 9.09
C GLU A 179 3.28 -12.67 9.55
N PRO A 180 4.08 -13.73 9.40
CA PRO A 180 5.50 -13.71 9.75
C PRO A 180 6.21 -12.51 9.12
N MET A 181 6.93 -11.75 9.94
CA MET A 181 7.83 -10.69 9.48
C MET A 181 8.82 -11.36 8.52
N GLY A 182 8.69 -11.05 7.23
CA GLY A 182 9.32 -11.73 6.09
C GLY A 182 9.96 -13.09 6.38
N GLY A 183 9.27 -14.21 6.15
CA GLY A 183 9.96 -15.51 6.14
C GLY A 183 9.10 -16.75 6.32
N THR A 184 8.69 -17.36 5.21
CA THR A 184 8.85 -18.82 5.09
C THR A 184 10.35 -19.12 5.02
N THR A 185 10.80 -20.20 5.64
CA THR A 185 12.21 -20.61 5.75
C THR A 185 12.82 -21.13 4.43
N GLU A 186 12.40 -20.60 3.29
CA GLU A 186 12.97 -20.85 1.96
C GLU A 186 13.38 -19.51 1.33
N PRO A 187 14.37 -19.48 0.41
CA PRO A 187 14.97 -18.25 -0.11
C PRO A 187 13.87 -17.25 -0.52
N GLY A 188 13.82 -16.11 0.17
CA GLY A 188 12.72 -15.15 0.05
C GLY A 188 12.63 -14.51 -1.33
N LEU A 189 11.46 -13.95 -1.64
CA LEU A 189 11.17 -13.14 -2.83
C LEU A 189 11.92 -11.80 -2.79
N THR A 190 13.25 -11.82 -2.70
CA THR A 190 14.08 -10.59 -2.71
C THR A 190 14.21 -10.03 -4.11
N VAL A 191 14.65 -8.78 -4.24
CA VAL A 191 14.93 -8.18 -5.57
C VAL A 191 15.99 -9.00 -6.32
N GLU A 192 16.99 -9.53 -5.61
CA GLU A 192 18.02 -10.40 -6.17
C GLU A 192 17.48 -11.75 -6.63
N GLU A 193 16.48 -12.30 -5.92
CA GLU A 193 15.78 -13.50 -6.35
C GLU A 193 14.94 -13.21 -7.59
N VAL A 194 14.12 -12.15 -7.58
CA VAL A 194 13.32 -11.74 -8.73
C VAL A 194 14.20 -11.52 -9.97
N ALA A 195 15.38 -10.92 -9.82
CA ALA A 195 16.31 -10.67 -10.91
C ALA A 195 16.78 -11.94 -11.64
N LYS A 196 16.69 -13.13 -11.01
CA LYS A 196 17.00 -14.42 -11.65
C LYS A 196 15.90 -14.86 -12.62
N HIS A 197 14.67 -14.38 -12.43
CA HIS A 197 13.48 -14.72 -13.22
C HIS A 197 13.23 -13.67 -14.31
N ASN A 198 14.16 -13.56 -15.26
CA ASN A 198 14.24 -12.47 -16.24
C ASN A 198 14.03 -12.88 -17.71
N SER A 199 13.35 -14.00 -17.96
CA SER A 199 13.22 -14.56 -19.32
C SER A 199 11.78 -14.89 -19.71
N LYS A 200 11.50 -15.05 -21.01
CA LYS A 200 10.16 -15.44 -21.50
C LYS A 200 9.62 -16.74 -20.91
N LYS A 201 10.49 -17.65 -20.49
CA LYS A 201 10.09 -18.93 -19.88
C LYS A 201 10.02 -18.89 -18.35
N ASP A 202 10.43 -17.76 -17.77
CA ASP A 202 10.55 -17.56 -16.34
C ASP A 202 10.62 -16.05 -16.08
N CYS A 203 9.45 -15.41 -16.04
CA CYS A 203 9.30 -13.95 -16.07
C CYS A 203 8.60 -13.47 -14.82
N TRP A 204 9.35 -12.94 -13.85
CA TRP A 204 8.79 -12.29 -12.68
C TRP A 204 8.95 -10.78 -12.79
N VAL A 205 8.01 -10.02 -12.22
CA VAL A 205 8.02 -8.56 -12.22
C VAL A 205 7.54 -8.07 -10.87
N ILE A 206 8.15 -7.02 -10.35
CA ILE A 206 7.69 -6.31 -9.16
C ILE A 206 6.75 -5.18 -9.60
N VAL A 207 5.56 -5.14 -9.01
CA VAL A 207 4.62 -4.02 -9.17
C VAL A 207 4.08 -3.63 -7.80
N ASN A 208 4.32 -2.38 -7.41
CA ASN A 208 3.90 -1.78 -6.15
C ASN A 208 4.33 -2.62 -4.92
N GLY A 209 5.60 -3.07 -4.92
CA GLY A 209 6.18 -3.87 -3.84
C GLY A 209 5.73 -5.34 -3.79
N MET A 210 4.93 -5.79 -4.77
CA MET A 210 4.47 -7.17 -4.90
C MET A 210 5.14 -7.85 -6.08
N VAL A 211 5.60 -9.09 -5.88
CA VAL A 211 6.17 -9.92 -6.94
C VAL A 211 5.07 -10.70 -7.65
N TYR A 212 5.09 -10.69 -8.98
CA TYR A 212 4.18 -11.46 -9.82
C TYR A 212 4.96 -12.37 -10.76
N ASN A 213 4.58 -13.65 -10.82
CA ASN A 213 5.05 -14.57 -11.86
C ASN A 213 4.16 -14.44 -13.10
N LEU A 214 4.63 -13.70 -14.09
CA LEU A 214 3.88 -13.38 -15.31
C LEU A 214 4.17 -14.35 -16.46
N THR A 215 4.92 -15.43 -16.23
CA THR A 215 5.33 -16.39 -17.29
C THR A 215 4.14 -16.86 -18.14
N ASP A 216 3.05 -17.28 -17.49
CA ASP A 216 1.84 -17.73 -18.17
C ASP A 216 0.93 -16.59 -18.64
N TRP A 217 1.18 -15.36 -18.16
CA TRP A 217 0.41 -14.18 -18.53
C TRP A 217 0.95 -13.44 -19.75
N LEU A 218 2.26 -13.58 -20.04
CA LEU A 218 2.91 -12.98 -21.20
C LEU A 218 2.04 -13.05 -22.48
N PRO A 219 1.58 -14.23 -22.97
CA PRO A 219 0.85 -14.32 -24.23
C PRO A 219 -0.57 -13.73 -24.16
N LEU A 220 -1.06 -13.42 -22.96
CA LEU A 220 -2.40 -12.90 -22.69
C LEU A 220 -2.38 -11.38 -22.47
N HIS A 221 -1.20 -10.77 -22.38
CA HIS A 221 -1.08 -9.35 -22.13
C HIS A 221 -1.56 -8.51 -23.33
N PRO A 222 -2.55 -7.61 -23.16
CA PRO A 222 -3.11 -6.81 -24.25
C PRO A 222 -2.10 -5.91 -24.97
N GLY A 223 -1.05 -5.46 -24.27
CA GLY A 223 0.05 -4.67 -24.83
C GLY A 223 1.12 -5.51 -25.54
N GLY A 224 0.94 -6.83 -25.63
CA GLY A 224 1.90 -7.79 -26.16
C GLY A 224 2.94 -8.25 -25.12
N GLU A 225 3.61 -9.36 -25.43
CA GLU A 225 4.61 -9.98 -24.53
C GLU A 225 5.85 -9.08 -24.33
N THR A 226 6.27 -8.37 -25.39
CA THR A 226 7.54 -7.63 -25.43
C THR A 226 7.61 -6.52 -24.38
N VAL A 227 6.48 -5.88 -24.06
CA VAL A 227 6.48 -4.77 -23.11
C VAL A 227 6.72 -5.26 -21.67
N ILE A 228 6.19 -6.43 -21.29
CA ILE A 228 6.46 -7.05 -19.99
C ILE A 228 7.91 -7.55 -19.95
N LEU A 229 8.41 -8.14 -21.04
CA LEU A 229 9.77 -8.68 -21.10
C LEU A 229 10.86 -7.62 -20.87
N THR A 230 10.59 -6.34 -21.16
CA THR A 230 11.50 -5.23 -20.82
C THR A 230 11.78 -5.13 -19.32
N TYR A 231 10.80 -5.56 -18.51
CA TYR A 231 10.82 -5.53 -17.04
C TYR A 231 10.94 -6.91 -16.40
N ALA A 232 11.22 -7.96 -17.17
CA ALA A 232 11.45 -9.29 -16.61
C ALA A 232 12.64 -9.24 -15.63
N GLY A 233 12.40 -9.68 -14.40
CA GLY A 233 13.34 -9.62 -13.28
C GLY A 233 13.53 -8.23 -12.66
N LYS A 234 12.62 -7.28 -12.90
CA LYS A 234 12.75 -5.88 -12.45
C LYS A 234 11.49 -5.37 -11.75
N ASP A 235 11.62 -4.21 -11.11
CA ASP A 235 10.50 -3.37 -10.71
C ASP A 235 10.00 -2.55 -11.90
N ALA A 236 8.69 -2.62 -12.13
CA ALA A 236 7.97 -1.93 -13.19
C ALA A 236 6.88 -1.00 -12.63
N SER A 237 6.92 -0.70 -11.33
CA SER A 237 5.85 0.05 -10.65
C SER A 237 5.55 1.39 -11.32
N ASP A 238 6.59 2.15 -11.67
CA ASP A 238 6.43 3.46 -12.28
C ASP A 238 5.75 3.36 -13.65
N GLU A 239 6.25 2.49 -14.54
CA GLU A 239 5.69 2.33 -15.88
C GLU A 239 4.32 1.64 -15.87
N TRP A 240 4.09 0.75 -14.92
CA TRP A 240 2.78 0.15 -14.68
C TRP A 240 1.75 1.23 -14.31
N ASN A 241 2.06 2.06 -13.31
CA ASN A 241 1.14 3.07 -12.75
C ASN A 241 0.82 4.20 -13.75
N MET A 242 1.66 4.41 -14.77
CA MET A 242 1.40 5.42 -15.81
C MET A 242 0.27 5.06 -16.78
N ILE A 243 0.01 3.77 -17.01
CA ILE A 243 -0.85 3.32 -18.13
C ILE A 243 -1.91 2.30 -17.74
N HIS A 244 -1.84 1.71 -16.54
CA HIS A 244 -2.81 0.71 -16.09
C HIS A 244 -3.74 1.29 -15.01
N PRO A 245 -5.08 1.12 -15.15
CA PRO A 245 -6.02 1.41 -14.08
C PRO A 245 -5.71 0.61 -12.81
N ALA A 246 -5.95 1.19 -11.64
CA ALA A 246 -5.63 0.58 -10.34
C ALA A 246 -6.30 -0.79 -10.11
N ASP A 247 -7.49 -1.02 -10.67
CA ASP A 247 -8.24 -2.28 -10.55
C ASP A 247 -7.74 -3.40 -11.47
N THR A 248 -6.75 -3.14 -12.33
CA THR A 248 -6.25 -4.10 -13.32
C THR A 248 -5.61 -5.32 -12.65
N ILE A 249 -4.87 -5.14 -11.55
CA ILE A 249 -4.26 -6.25 -10.79
C ILE A 249 -5.35 -7.11 -10.14
N GLU A 250 -6.39 -6.51 -9.58
CA GLU A 250 -7.48 -7.27 -8.95
C GLU A 250 -8.20 -8.14 -9.97
N LYS A 251 -8.45 -7.60 -11.18
CA LYS A 251 -9.14 -8.33 -12.26
C LYS A 251 -8.30 -9.42 -12.89
N TYR A 252 -7.00 -9.19 -13.11
CA TYR A 252 -6.17 -10.05 -13.95
C TYR A 252 -4.91 -10.58 -13.26
N GLY A 253 -4.33 -9.81 -12.33
CA GLY A 253 -3.02 -10.03 -11.72
C GLY A 253 -3.04 -10.92 -10.47
N LYS A 254 -4.15 -10.97 -9.72
CA LYS A 254 -4.18 -11.59 -8.37
C LYS A 254 -3.75 -13.06 -8.34
N LYS A 255 -4.04 -13.83 -9.39
CA LYS A 255 -3.65 -15.24 -9.49
C LYS A 255 -2.17 -15.47 -9.79
N TYR A 256 -1.44 -14.43 -10.19
CA TYR A 256 0.00 -14.48 -10.50
C TYR A 256 0.86 -13.93 -9.36
N GLU A 257 0.24 -13.40 -8.31
CA GLU A 257 0.91 -12.83 -7.15
C GLU A 257 1.66 -13.93 -6.38
N LEU A 258 2.95 -13.70 -6.19
CA LEU A 258 3.82 -14.57 -5.38
C LEU A 258 3.92 -14.07 -3.93
N GLY A 259 3.77 -12.76 -3.73
CA GLY A 259 3.81 -12.13 -2.41
C GLY A 259 4.59 -10.82 -2.44
N PRO A 260 4.70 -10.12 -1.29
CA PRO A 260 5.50 -8.91 -1.18
C PRO A 260 6.99 -9.22 -1.39
N VAL A 261 7.72 -8.24 -1.92
CA VAL A 261 9.18 -8.31 -2.01
C VAL A 261 9.74 -8.41 -0.59
N ALA A 262 10.57 -9.42 -0.34
CA ALA A 262 11.38 -9.48 0.85
C ALA A 262 12.46 -8.40 0.71
N LEU A 263 12.40 -7.36 1.53
CA LEU A 263 13.59 -6.55 1.79
C LEU A 263 14.59 -7.53 2.39
N GLY A 264 15.64 -7.85 1.64
CA GLY A 264 16.76 -8.60 2.19
C GLY A 264 17.17 -7.92 3.49
N GLU A 265 17.60 -8.71 4.47
CA GLU A 265 18.43 -8.14 5.52
C GLU A 265 19.60 -7.46 4.81
N THR A 266 19.53 -6.13 4.66
CA THR A 266 20.75 -5.36 4.61
C THR A 266 21.41 -5.71 5.93
N GLU A 267 22.44 -6.55 5.89
CA GLU A 267 23.32 -6.77 7.01
C GLU A 267 23.49 -5.41 7.69
N GLY A 268 23.18 -5.36 8.99
CA GLY A 268 23.35 -4.16 9.77
C GLY A 268 24.80 -3.71 9.66
N ALA A 269 25.08 -2.80 8.73
CA ALA A 269 26.09 -1.80 8.96
C ALA A 269 25.59 -1.05 10.20
N ALA A 270 26.49 -0.86 11.16
CA ALA A 270 26.30 0.19 12.14
C ALA A 270 25.85 1.46 11.38
N ALA A 271 25.05 2.31 12.00
CA ALA A 271 24.79 3.64 11.47
C ALA A 271 26.14 4.37 11.34
N ASP A 272 26.84 4.15 10.23
CA ASP A 272 27.98 4.92 9.81
C ASP A 272 27.38 6.28 9.49
N VAL A 273 27.79 7.24 10.29
CA VAL A 273 27.50 8.65 10.14
C VAL A 273 27.76 9.00 8.67
N LEU A 274 26.72 9.46 7.96
CA LEU A 274 26.84 9.88 6.57
C LEU A 274 27.53 11.25 6.56
N ASP A 275 28.84 11.25 6.72
CA ASP A 275 29.68 12.45 6.71
C ASP A 275 30.44 12.62 5.39
N GLU A 276 31.14 13.75 5.23
CA GLU A 276 31.92 14.03 4.03
C GLU A 276 33.03 13.00 3.78
N GLU A 277 33.57 12.37 4.84
CA GLU A 277 34.62 11.36 4.69
C GLU A 277 34.07 10.06 4.09
N GLU A 278 32.86 9.66 4.46
CA GLU A 278 32.15 8.54 3.84
C GLU A 278 31.86 8.84 2.37
N VAL A 279 31.26 10.00 2.07
CA VAL A 279 30.93 10.39 0.69
C VAL A 279 32.19 10.44 -0.19
N ALA A 280 33.33 10.91 0.34
CA ALA A 280 34.59 10.99 -0.40
C ALA A 280 35.14 9.63 -0.88
N LYS A 281 34.67 8.51 -0.32
CA LYS A 281 35.04 7.15 -0.78
C LYS A 281 34.40 6.79 -2.11
N HIS A 282 33.25 7.39 -2.43
CA HIS A 282 32.43 7.13 -3.62
C HIS A 282 32.72 8.14 -4.74
N ASN A 283 33.92 8.07 -5.30
CA ASN A 283 34.48 9.12 -6.16
C ASN A 283 34.86 8.68 -7.61
N THR A 284 34.28 7.58 -8.09
CA THR A 284 34.62 6.99 -9.40
C THR A 284 33.40 6.86 -10.31
N GLU A 285 33.59 6.65 -11.62
CA GLU A 285 32.46 6.47 -12.56
C GLU A 285 31.58 5.25 -12.25
N GLY A 286 32.15 4.20 -11.65
CA GLY A 286 31.39 3.02 -11.23
C GLY A 286 30.81 3.11 -9.82
N ASP A 287 31.08 4.20 -9.10
CA ASP A 287 30.70 4.43 -7.72
C ASP A 287 30.84 5.94 -7.41
N CYS A 288 29.81 6.71 -7.76
CA CYS A 288 29.82 8.17 -7.81
C CYS A 288 28.72 8.75 -6.93
N TRP A 289 29.09 9.25 -5.75
CA TRP A 289 28.17 10.00 -4.90
C TRP A 289 28.43 11.49 -5.00
N ILE A 290 27.40 12.31 -4.83
CA ILE A 290 27.52 13.78 -4.76
C ILE A 290 26.65 14.31 -3.63
N ILE A 291 27.03 15.46 -3.07
CA ILE A 291 26.23 16.19 -2.08
C ILE A 291 25.59 17.39 -2.77
N ILE A 292 24.26 17.53 -2.60
CA ILE A 292 23.49 18.69 -3.03
C ILE A 292 22.58 19.10 -1.88
N ASP A 293 22.73 20.33 -1.39
CA ASP A 293 21.98 20.88 -0.26
C ASP A 293 22.06 20.03 1.01
N GLY A 294 23.24 19.47 1.30
CA GLY A 294 23.44 18.58 2.46
C GLY A 294 22.78 17.21 2.31
N ILE A 295 22.30 16.86 1.12
CA ILE A 295 21.74 15.54 0.81
C ILE A 295 22.71 14.79 -0.09
N VAL A 296 22.98 13.54 0.24
CA VAL A 296 23.86 12.65 -0.51
C VAL A 296 23.05 11.87 -1.54
N TYR A 297 23.57 11.82 -2.77
CA TYR A 297 22.97 11.08 -3.87
C TYR A 297 23.97 10.14 -4.54
N ASP A 298 23.60 8.87 -4.72
CA ASP A 298 24.30 7.91 -5.56
C ASP A 298 23.85 8.10 -7.02
N VAL A 299 24.63 8.88 -7.75
CA VAL A 299 24.36 9.24 -9.14
C VAL A 299 25.04 8.30 -10.14
N THR A 300 25.61 7.17 -9.70
CA THR A 300 26.32 6.20 -10.56
C THR A 300 25.50 5.80 -11.77
N LYS A 301 24.21 5.50 -11.57
CA LYS A 301 23.29 5.11 -12.66
C LYS A 301 22.77 6.30 -13.47
N TRP A 302 22.89 7.53 -12.95
CA TRP A 302 22.46 8.76 -13.62
C TRP A 302 23.53 9.33 -14.57
N LEU A 303 24.81 9.12 -14.25
CA LEU A 303 25.95 9.56 -15.07
C LEU A 303 25.75 9.41 -16.59
N PRO A 304 25.40 8.22 -17.14
CA PRO A 304 25.34 8.02 -18.59
C PRO A 304 24.19 8.77 -19.28
N ILE A 305 23.20 9.25 -18.53
CA ILE A 305 22.01 9.93 -19.06
C ILE A 305 21.93 11.40 -18.64
N HIS A 306 22.94 11.90 -17.92
CA HIS A 306 23.01 13.30 -17.53
C HIS A 306 23.16 14.23 -18.75
N PRO A 307 22.27 15.22 -18.95
CA PRO A 307 22.31 16.11 -20.12
C PRO A 307 23.59 16.95 -20.27
N GLY A 308 24.27 17.26 -19.16
CA GLY A 308 25.57 17.96 -19.15
C GLY A 308 26.76 17.05 -19.45
N GLY A 309 26.53 15.75 -19.65
CA GLY A 309 27.56 14.72 -19.82
C GLY A 309 28.14 14.22 -18.50
N VAL A 310 28.75 13.03 -18.56
CA VAL A 310 29.35 12.32 -17.40
C VAL A 310 30.42 13.18 -16.72
N ALA A 311 31.30 13.82 -17.50
CA ALA A 311 32.43 14.59 -16.98
C ALA A 311 32.01 15.78 -16.09
N ALA A 312 30.82 16.35 -16.31
CA ALA A 312 30.31 17.46 -15.51
C ALA A 312 30.02 17.04 -14.05
N ILE A 313 29.51 15.82 -13.86
CA ILE A 313 29.22 15.27 -12.53
C ILE A 313 30.50 14.69 -11.91
N LEU A 314 31.34 13.99 -12.69
CA LEU A 314 32.55 13.36 -12.16
C LEU A 314 33.54 14.33 -11.52
N ALA A 315 33.51 15.62 -11.90
CA ALA A 315 34.31 16.65 -11.23
C ALA A 315 34.00 16.78 -9.72
N TYR A 316 32.78 16.39 -9.33
CA TYR A 316 32.21 16.45 -7.99
C TYR A 316 31.98 15.07 -7.36
N ALA A 317 32.46 13.99 -7.99
CA ALA A 317 32.36 12.66 -7.40
C ALA A 317 33.04 12.63 -6.02
N GLY A 318 32.29 12.20 -5.01
CA GLY A 318 32.65 12.20 -3.60
C GLY A 318 32.72 13.57 -2.94
N LYS A 319 32.02 14.59 -3.46
CA LYS A 319 32.10 15.98 -2.97
C LYS A 319 30.75 16.68 -2.95
N ASP A 320 30.69 17.81 -2.25
CA ASP A 320 29.62 18.79 -2.37
C ASP A 320 29.74 19.58 -3.67
N GLY A 321 28.67 19.51 -4.48
CA GLY A 321 28.51 20.21 -5.74
C GLY A 321 27.35 21.21 -5.74
N THR A 322 26.78 21.55 -4.58
CA THR A 322 25.59 22.39 -4.42
C THR A 322 25.71 23.70 -5.18
N GLU A 323 26.78 24.45 -4.93
CA GLU A 323 26.99 25.77 -5.55
C GLU A 323 27.03 25.65 -7.08
N GLN A 324 27.70 24.63 -7.62
CA GLN A 324 27.78 24.47 -9.06
C GLN A 324 26.52 23.87 -9.66
N PHE A 325 25.78 23.06 -8.91
CA PHE A 325 24.48 22.58 -9.32
C PHE A 325 23.50 23.75 -9.49
N ASP A 326 23.43 24.65 -8.51
CA ASP A 326 22.52 25.80 -8.51
C ASP A 326 22.80 26.82 -9.62
N MET A 327 24.05 26.93 -10.06
CA MET A 327 24.43 27.86 -11.15
C MET A 327 23.86 27.46 -12.51
N ILE A 328 23.60 26.18 -12.74
CA ILE A 328 23.22 25.63 -14.06
C ILE A 328 21.88 24.92 -14.08
N HIS A 329 21.37 24.48 -12.94
CA HIS A 329 20.09 23.77 -12.85
C HIS A 329 18.99 24.68 -12.30
N PRO A 330 17.80 24.69 -12.93
CA PRO A 330 16.67 25.43 -12.39
C PRO A 330 16.20 24.83 -11.07
N GLU A 331 15.57 25.67 -10.24
CA GLU A 331 14.90 25.25 -9.01
C GLU A 331 13.94 24.08 -9.27
N GLY A 332 13.93 23.09 -8.37
CA GLY A 332 13.12 21.87 -8.50
C GLY A 332 13.72 20.75 -9.35
N THR A 333 14.93 20.92 -9.90
CA THR A 333 15.62 19.84 -10.65
C THR A 333 15.85 18.60 -9.78
N MET A 334 16.29 18.77 -8.52
CA MET A 334 16.46 17.64 -7.59
C MET A 334 15.14 17.00 -7.16
N ALA A 335 14.07 17.79 -7.00
CA ALA A 335 12.74 17.25 -6.73
C ALA A 335 12.23 16.35 -7.87
N LYS A 336 12.62 16.67 -9.12
CA LYS A 336 12.23 15.90 -10.30
C LYS A 336 13.10 14.67 -10.56
N TYR A 337 14.42 14.78 -10.39
CA TYR A 337 15.36 13.73 -10.81
C TYR A 337 16.15 13.10 -9.66
N GLY A 338 16.35 13.79 -8.55
CA GLY A 338 17.21 13.35 -7.45
C GLY A 338 16.61 12.23 -6.59
N LYS A 339 15.27 12.12 -6.53
CA LYS A 339 14.58 11.17 -5.64
C LYS A 339 14.98 9.71 -5.84
N ALA A 340 15.26 9.30 -7.08
CA ALA A 340 15.67 7.93 -7.40
C ALA A 340 17.12 7.61 -7.00
N TYR A 341 17.91 8.63 -6.65
CA TYR A 341 19.34 8.53 -6.35
C TYR A 341 19.65 8.89 -4.90
N TYR A 342 18.65 9.16 -4.07
CA TYR A 342 18.83 9.57 -2.68
C TYR A 342 19.51 8.48 -1.85
N VAL A 343 20.52 8.87 -1.06
CA VAL A 343 21.22 8.00 -0.11
C VAL A 343 20.87 8.38 1.33
N GLY A 344 20.93 9.67 1.67
CA GLY A 344 20.70 10.14 3.04
C GLY A 344 21.02 11.63 3.21
N GLU A 345 20.74 12.18 4.40
CA GLU A 345 21.18 13.52 4.81
C GLU A 345 22.57 13.45 5.44
N LEU A 346 23.42 14.42 5.11
CA LEU A 346 24.74 14.58 5.69
C LEU A 346 24.62 14.99 7.17
N VAL A 347 25.40 14.39 8.06
CA VAL A 347 25.30 14.56 9.54
C VAL A 347 26.50 15.24 10.19
#